data_AF-A0A4U0U9C1-F1
#
_entry.id   AF-A0A4U0U9C1-F1
#
_cell.length_a   1.000
_cell.length_b   1.000
_cell.length_c   1.000
_cell.angle_alpha   90.00
_cell.angle_beta   90.00
_cell.angle_gamma   90.00
#
_symmetry.space_group_name_H-M   'P 1'
#
loop_
_entity.id
_entity.type
_entity.pdbx_description
1 polymer ?
#
loop_
_entity_poly.entity_id
_entity_poly.type
_entity_poly.pdbx_seq_one_letter_code
_entity_poly.pdbx_strand_id
1 'polypeptide(L)'
;METVAPGTRIVDGHKDIVDTWKSLSRSSPNMAVDAISVVAGGIGIYSFAASLFGGEQRQGANIRVHASNGVIKGANDRANLNTGGQIRNIYGYDSQGILLGDSGGGHVNPDGIHDFKLNQGNRRQALYIDIVADEDAICIPLIGVTQPGGGQHFGWMGDVFRACGLEWYYGNVLVDGSYMPNCGWIDANHQTQDTPDGVVTVGQASFKWYLPSFSKDPGQSPDSYDMDFYCHPRPFEVRYDAQPIEKRTVEQRQERHERIRRGLKVNELIISPHAKHLASEICEDENSLGPDFLSLHEGMFCDMKNKKWYPICDDNAGLIDNCLVMNVANRTLSGLFPHPKALGLVDTLFSYDRMVQWD
;
A
#
# COMPACT_ATOMS: atom_id res chain seq x y z
N MET A 1 -69.99 -44.88 15.88
CA MET A 1 -69.58 -46.26 15.59
C MET A 1 -68.45 -46.20 14.57
N GLU A 2 -67.28 -46.72 14.96
CA GLU A 2 -66.27 -47.44 14.15
C GLU A 2 -65.62 -46.72 12.94
N THR A 3 -64.31 -46.39 12.96
CA THR A 3 -63.10 -47.22 12.61
C THR A 3 -63.15 -47.78 11.18
N VAL A 4 -62.12 -47.80 10.31
CA VAL A 4 -60.66 -47.54 10.30
C VAL A 4 -60.22 -47.50 8.80
N ALA A 5 -59.04 -46.89 8.54
CA ALA A 5 -58.27 -46.74 7.28
C ALA A 5 -57.85 -48.10 6.61
N PRO A 6 -56.96 -48.22 5.57
CA PRO A 6 -55.93 -47.29 5.04
C PRO A 6 -55.61 -47.30 3.51
N GLY A 7 -54.78 -46.34 3.07
CA GLY A 7 -54.10 -46.35 1.77
C GLY A 7 -52.97 -45.31 1.67
N THR A 8 -51.74 -45.78 1.52
CA THR A 8 -50.43 -45.16 1.80
C THR A 8 -49.88 -44.12 0.81
N ARG A 9 -49.19 -43.09 1.37
CA ARG A 9 -47.90 -42.43 1.02
C ARG A 9 -47.41 -42.36 -0.44
N ILE A 10 -46.95 -41.16 -0.87
CA ILE A 10 -45.51 -40.78 -0.99
C ILE A 10 -45.40 -39.26 -0.71
N VAL A 11 -44.41 -38.85 0.09
CA VAL A 11 -44.14 -37.46 0.49
C VAL A 11 -43.06 -36.89 -0.43
N ASP A 12 -43.40 -35.84 -1.20
CA ASP A 12 -42.46 -35.02 -1.96
C ASP A 12 -41.67 -34.11 -1.01
N GLY A 13 -40.59 -34.65 -0.41
CA GLY A 13 -39.69 -33.93 0.50
C GLY A 13 -38.33 -33.57 -0.11
N HIS A 14 -38.16 -33.65 -1.44
CA HIS A 14 -36.86 -33.51 -2.09
C HIS A 14 -36.62 -32.18 -2.81
N LYS A 15 -37.65 -31.33 -2.98
CA LYS A 15 -37.50 -30.04 -3.67
C LYS A 15 -37.10 -28.90 -2.73
N ASP A 16 -37.58 -28.94 -1.48
CA ASP A 16 -37.33 -27.87 -0.51
C ASP A 16 -35.88 -27.82 0.01
N ILE A 17 -35.17 -28.96 0.07
CA ILE A 17 -33.77 -28.97 0.53
C ILE A 17 -32.83 -28.39 -0.53
N VAL A 18 -33.07 -28.66 -1.81
CA VAL A 18 -32.21 -28.15 -2.90
C VAL A 18 -32.42 -26.65 -3.11
N ASP A 19 -33.65 -26.15 -2.97
CA ASP A 19 -33.93 -24.71 -3.08
C ASP A 19 -33.46 -23.93 -1.84
N THR A 20 -33.44 -24.56 -0.65
CA THR A 20 -32.82 -23.97 0.55
C THR A 20 -31.29 -23.92 0.44
N TRP A 21 -30.64 -24.92 -0.16
CA TRP A 21 -29.19 -24.89 -0.43
C TRP A 21 -28.80 -23.86 -1.50
N LYS A 22 -29.64 -23.65 -2.53
CA LYS A 22 -29.44 -22.55 -3.50
C LYS A 22 -29.63 -21.15 -2.88
N SER A 23 -30.40 -21.02 -1.81
CA SER A 23 -30.48 -19.76 -1.05
C SER A 23 -29.30 -19.54 -0.08
N LEU A 24 -28.56 -20.60 0.26
CA LEU A 24 -27.37 -20.55 1.13
C LEU A 24 -26.05 -20.51 0.35
N SER A 25 -26.08 -20.67 -0.97
CA SER A 25 -24.96 -20.39 -1.86
C SER A 25 -25.07 -19.04 -2.56
N ARG A 26 -25.74 -18.05 -1.93
CA ARG A 26 -25.55 -16.66 -2.33
C ARG A 26 -24.08 -16.31 -2.06
N SER A 27 -23.24 -16.48 -3.06
CA SER A 27 -22.11 -15.60 -3.30
C SER A 27 -22.61 -14.18 -3.07
N SER A 28 -22.16 -13.55 -1.98
CA SER A 28 -22.58 -12.21 -1.59
C SER A 28 -22.52 -11.30 -2.81
N PRO A 29 -23.65 -10.69 -3.23
CA PRO A 29 -23.61 -9.69 -4.28
C PRO A 29 -22.80 -8.53 -3.73
N ASN A 30 -21.63 -8.28 -4.31
CA ASN A 30 -20.83 -7.06 -4.19
C ASN A 30 -20.88 -6.40 -2.80
N MET A 31 -20.23 -7.01 -1.81
CA MET A 31 -19.94 -6.28 -0.58
C MET A 31 -18.94 -5.16 -0.94
N ALA A 32 -19.45 -3.94 -1.05
CA ALA A 32 -18.66 -2.72 -1.12
C ALA A 32 -18.48 -2.21 0.31
N VAL A 33 -17.22 -2.04 0.72
CA VAL A 33 -16.86 -1.51 2.03
C VAL A 33 -16.31 -0.11 1.83
N ASP A 34 -17.00 0.90 2.35
CA ASP A 34 -16.56 2.30 2.22
C ASP A 34 -15.41 2.57 3.21
N ALA A 35 -14.23 2.86 2.67
CA ALA A 35 -13.08 3.30 3.45
C ALA A 35 -12.83 4.79 3.25
N ILE A 36 -12.35 5.46 4.30
CA ILE A 36 -11.96 6.86 4.27
C ILE A 36 -10.45 6.93 4.04
N SER A 37 -10.03 7.72 3.03
CA SER A 37 -8.63 8.09 2.80
C SER A 37 -8.41 9.57 3.03
N VAL A 38 -7.18 9.92 3.40
CA VAL A 38 -6.72 11.31 3.43
C VAL A 38 -5.87 11.53 2.18
N VAL A 39 -6.41 12.27 1.21
CA VAL A 39 -5.75 12.51 -0.07
C VAL A 39 -5.24 13.95 -0.13
N ALA A 40 -4.25 14.22 -0.98
CA ALA A 40 -3.74 15.58 -1.15
C ALA A 40 -4.90 16.55 -1.52
N GLY A 41 -5.27 17.43 -0.58
CA GLY A 41 -6.36 18.40 -0.74
C GLY A 41 -7.67 18.08 0.00
N GLY A 42 -7.79 16.96 0.73
CA GLY A 42 -8.96 16.69 1.57
C GLY A 42 -9.17 15.23 1.96
N ILE A 43 -10.41 14.89 2.30
CA ILE A 43 -10.82 13.54 2.72
C ILE A 43 -11.69 12.94 1.62
N GLY A 44 -11.35 11.71 1.21
CA GLY A 44 -12.08 10.96 0.20
C GLY A 44 -12.70 9.69 0.77
N ILE A 45 -13.85 9.29 0.23
CA ILE A 45 -14.46 7.97 0.49
C ILE A 45 -14.27 7.12 -0.76
N TYR A 46 -13.77 5.90 -0.56
CA TYR A 46 -13.47 4.96 -1.62
C TYR A 46 -14.11 3.60 -1.34
N SER A 47 -14.77 3.03 -2.35
CA SER A 47 -15.45 1.74 -2.21
C SER A 47 -14.46 0.60 -2.43
N PHE A 48 -14.28 -0.24 -1.41
CA PHE A 48 -13.43 -1.42 -1.51
C PHE A 48 -14.24 -2.60 -2.03
N ALA A 49 -13.76 -3.21 -3.11
CA ALA A 49 -14.33 -4.47 -3.60
C ALA A 49 -14.00 -5.62 -2.64
N ALA A 50 -14.87 -6.64 -2.60
CA ALA A 50 -14.68 -7.83 -1.79
C ALA A 50 -13.33 -8.54 -2.03
N SER A 51 -12.74 -8.42 -3.23
CA SER A 51 -11.43 -8.98 -3.57
C SER A 51 -10.27 -8.36 -2.78
N LEU A 52 -10.45 -7.17 -2.22
CA LEU A 52 -9.46 -6.47 -1.39
C LEU A 52 -9.42 -7.00 0.04
N PHE A 53 -10.27 -7.97 0.40
CA PHE A 53 -10.35 -8.54 1.73
C PHE A 53 -9.93 -10.02 1.76
N GLY A 54 -9.23 -10.39 2.83
CA GLY A 54 -8.87 -11.77 3.12
C GLY A 54 -10.09 -12.62 3.50
N GLY A 55 -9.97 -13.93 3.33
CA GLY A 55 -11.02 -14.89 3.71
C GLY A 55 -11.35 -14.86 5.21
N GLU A 56 -12.56 -15.30 5.55
CA GLU A 56 -13.06 -15.29 6.92
C GLU A 56 -12.37 -16.31 7.84
N GLN A 57 -12.31 -15.98 9.13
CA GLN A 57 -11.85 -16.88 10.18
C GLN A 57 -12.87 -16.96 11.31
N ARG A 58 -12.95 -18.11 11.99
CA ARG A 58 -13.85 -18.26 13.15
C ARG A 58 -13.39 -17.43 14.35
N GLN A 59 -12.08 -17.33 14.53
CA GLN A 59 -11.37 -16.58 15.56
C GLN A 59 -10.24 -15.85 14.84
N GLY A 60 -9.92 -14.61 15.24
CA GLY A 60 -8.90 -13.82 14.57
C GLY A 60 -9.44 -12.99 13.42
N ALA A 61 -8.85 -11.81 13.25
CA ALA A 61 -8.99 -11.05 12.02
C ALA A 61 -8.07 -11.64 10.93
N ASN A 62 -8.47 -11.48 9.67
CA ASN A 62 -7.59 -11.67 8.52
C ASN A 62 -7.17 -10.30 8.00
N ILE A 63 -5.86 -10.05 7.91
CA ILE A 63 -5.27 -8.81 7.43
C ILE A 63 -4.63 -9.10 6.07
N ARG A 64 -5.28 -8.63 5.01
CA ARG A 64 -4.77 -8.69 3.64
C ARG A 64 -3.93 -7.45 3.37
N VAL A 65 -2.63 -7.64 3.18
CA VAL A 65 -1.70 -6.58 2.80
C VAL A 65 -1.42 -6.67 1.31
N HIS A 66 -1.55 -5.55 0.60
CA HIS A 66 -1.12 -5.42 -0.78
C HIS A 66 0.23 -4.70 -0.84
N ALA A 67 1.13 -5.17 -1.68
CA ALA A 67 2.26 -4.37 -2.17
C ALA A 67 1.92 -3.81 -3.55
N SER A 68 2.34 -2.58 -3.83
CA SER A 68 2.26 -2.00 -5.18
C SER A 68 3.34 -2.60 -6.07
N ASN A 69 3.15 -2.91 -7.36
CA ASN A 69 4.19 -2.79 -8.40
C ASN A 69 3.65 -2.32 -9.75
N GLY A 70 4.55 -2.28 -10.74
CA GLY A 70 4.25 -2.67 -12.11
C GLY A 70 4.66 -4.11 -12.47
N VAL A 71 3.86 -4.73 -13.32
CA VAL A 71 4.21 -5.95 -14.07
C VAL A 71 4.83 -5.54 -15.40
N ILE A 72 6.00 -6.09 -15.78
CA ILE A 72 6.39 -6.07 -17.20
C ILE A 72 5.60 -7.15 -17.93
N LYS A 73 4.57 -6.78 -18.71
CA LYS A 73 3.88 -7.74 -19.59
C LYS A 73 4.89 -8.43 -20.51
N GLY A 74 5.08 -9.74 -20.33
CA GLY A 74 5.90 -10.60 -21.20
C GLY A 74 7.30 -10.96 -20.68
N ALA A 75 7.68 -10.58 -19.46
CA ALA A 75 8.93 -11.05 -18.83
C ALA A 75 8.65 -12.26 -17.92
N ASN A 76 9.40 -13.36 -18.09
CA ASN A 76 9.36 -14.51 -17.18
C ASN A 76 9.61 -14.05 -15.73
N ASP A 77 8.71 -14.42 -14.79
CA ASP A 77 8.63 -14.36 -13.29
C ASP A 77 9.81 -13.88 -12.41
N ARG A 78 10.80 -13.15 -12.92
CA ARG A 78 12.02 -12.68 -12.23
C ARG A 78 12.22 -11.17 -12.32
N ALA A 79 11.24 -10.43 -12.84
CA ALA A 79 11.35 -9.00 -13.14
C ALA A 79 10.40 -8.13 -12.29
N ASN A 80 10.26 -8.46 -11.01
CA ASN A 80 9.40 -7.69 -10.10
C ASN A 80 10.19 -6.53 -9.46
N LEU A 81 9.56 -5.34 -9.36
CA LEU A 81 10.07 -4.13 -8.70
C LEU A 81 10.30 -4.37 -7.20
N ASN A 82 11.11 -3.54 -6.56
CA ASN A 82 11.42 -3.74 -5.13
C ASN A 82 10.47 -3.00 -4.16
N THR A 83 9.17 -3.13 -4.38
CA THR A 83 8.10 -2.49 -3.58
C THR A 83 7.43 -3.45 -2.59
N GLY A 84 7.62 -4.76 -2.78
CA GLY A 84 7.39 -5.77 -1.74
C GLY A 84 8.44 -5.66 -0.62
N GLY A 85 8.26 -6.45 0.43
CA GLY A 85 9.18 -6.46 1.57
C GLY A 85 8.74 -7.43 2.67
N GLN A 86 9.40 -7.37 3.82
CA GLN A 86 9.16 -8.26 4.95
C GLN A 86 8.37 -7.56 6.05
N ILE A 87 7.27 -8.20 6.46
CA ILE A 87 6.56 -7.87 7.70
C ILE A 87 7.07 -8.82 8.78
N ARG A 88 7.50 -8.26 9.91
CA ARG A 88 8.00 -9.02 11.06
C ARG A 88 6.86 -9.60 11.88
N ASN A 89 5.86 -8.79 12.18
CA ASN A 89 4.64 -9.23 12.87
C ASN A 89 3.48 -8.27 12.62
N ILE A 90 2.25 -8.74 12.80
CA ILE A 90 1.05 -7.92 12.89
C ILE A 90 0.35 -8.21 14.21
N TYR A 91 0.12 -7.17 15.01
CA TYR A 91 -0.59 -7.27 16.28
C TYR A 91 -2.01 -6.70 16.17
N GLY A 92 -2.96 -7.36 16.81
CA GLY A 92 -4.34 -6.89 16.93
C GLY A 92 -4.68 -6.52 18.37
N TYR A 93 -5.33 -5.38 18.56
CA TYR A 93 -5.75 -4.91 19.89
C TYR A 93 -7.24 -4.58 19.91
N ASP A 94 -7.86 -4.66 21.09
CA ASP A 94 -9.22 -4.17 21.31
C ASP A 94 -9.30 -2.64 21.45
N SER A 95 -10.50 -2.10 21.69
CA SER A 95 -10.73 -0.65 21.88
C SER A 95 -10.02 -0.05 23.10
N GLN A 96 -9.62 -0.87 24.06
CA GLN A 96 -8.89 -0.44 25.26
C GLN A 96 -7.38 -0.53 25.07
N GLY A 97 -6.91 -0.95 23.89
CA GLY A 97 -5.50 -1.16 23.60
C GLY A 97 -4.92 -2.45 24.19
N ILE A 98 -5.77 -3.38 24.65
CA ILE A 98 -5.32 -4.69 25.14
C ILE A 98 -5.05 -5.61 23.94
N LEU A 99 -3.88 -6.26 23.97
CA LEU A 99 -3.45 -7.21 22.93
C LEU A 99 -4.40 -8.41 22.87
N LEU A 100 -4.89 -8.72 21.67
CA LEU A 100 -5.76 -9.88 21.41
C LEU A 100 -4.98 -11.08 20.86
N GLY A 101 -3.95 -10.82 20.06
CA GLY A 101 -3.17 -11.83 19.36
C GLY A 101 -2.21 -11.23 18.34
N ASP A 102 -1.50 -12.10 17.62
CA ASP A 102 -0.55 -11.74 16.57
C ASP A 102 -0.57 -12.75 15.41
N SER A 103 -0.10 -12.35 14.23
CA SER A 103 -0.09 -13.20 13.04
C SER A 103 1.23 -13.93 12.79
N GLY A 104 2.30 -13.54 13.47
CA GLY A 104 3.67 -13.76 12.99
C GLY A 104 3.98 -12.90 11.75
N GLY A 105 5.18 -13.11 11.20
CA GLY A 105 5.70 -12.39 10.04
C GLY A 105 5.53 -13.12 8.70
N GLY A 106 5.86 -12.43 7.62
CA GLY A 106 5.75 -12.94 6.26
C GLY A 106 6.33 -11.97 5.23
N HIS A 107 6.89 -12.53 4.16
CA HIS A 107 7.34 -11.77 3.00
C HIS A 107 6.14 -11.48 2.10
N VAL A 108 5.95 -10.21 1.76
CA VAL A 108 4.99 -9.77 0.75
C VAL A 108 5.78 -9.55 -0.53
N ASN A 109 5.57 -10.44 -1.50
CA ASN A 109 6.18 -10.26 -2.81
C ASN A 109 5.76 -8.91 -3.38
N PRO A 110 6.59 -8.32 -4.24
CA PRO A 110 6.12 -7.19 -5.02
C PRO A 110 4.89 -7.61 -5.87
N ASP A 111 3.84 -6.77 -6.00
CA ASP A 111 2.51 -7.02 -6.62
C ASP A 111 1.75 -8.10 -5.87
N GLY A 112 2.31 -8.52 -4.75
CA GLY A 112 1.82 -9.58 -3.94
C GLY A 112 0.67 -9.11 -3.09
N ILE A 113 -0.21 -10.07 -2.86
CA ILE A 113 -1.21 -10.02 -1.82
C ILE A 113 -0.77 -11.05 -0.80
N HIS A 114 -0.66 -10.67 0.47
CA HIS A 114 -0.39 -11.59 1.56
C HIS A 114 -1.46 -11.48 2.63
N ASP A 115 -2.02 -12.63 3.01
CA ASP A 115 -3.04 -12.73 4.06
C ASP A 115 -2.38 -13.15 5.38
N PHE A 116 -2.36 -12.22 6.34
CA PHE A 116 -1.90 -12.46 7.70
C PHE A 116 -3.08 -12.82 8.60
N LYS A 117 -2.98 -13.97 9.27
CA LYS A 117 -4.07 -14.49 10.10
C LYS A 117 -3.76 -14.23 11.57
N LEU A 118 -4.55 -13.38 12.22
CA LEU A 118 -4.35 -13.04 13.62
C LEU A 118 -4.69 -14.24 14.51
N ASN A 119 -3.69 -14.82 15.17
CA ASN A 119 -3.89 -15.93 16.09
C ASN A 119 -4.42 -15.40 17.42
N GLN A 120 -5.71 -15.58 17.68
CA GLN A 120 -6.36 -15.23 18.95
C GLN A 120 -7.30 -16.36 19.39
N GLY A 121 -7.40 -16.62 20.70
CA GLY A 121 -8.25 -17.69 21.24
C GLY A 121 -9.75 -17.35 21.37
N ASN A 122 -10.19 -16.21 20.84
CA ASN A 122 -11.55 -15.69 21.05
C ASN A 122 -12.12 -15.02 19.77
N ARG A 123 -13.37 -14.54 19.83
CA ARG A 123 -14.06 -13.89 18.71
C ARG A 123 -14.11 -12.36 18.83
N ARG A 124 -13.27 -11.76 19.68
CA ARG A 124 -13.22 -10.31 19.85
C ARG A 124 -12.67 -9.66 18.59
N GLN A 125 -13.22 -8.51 18.20
CA GLN A 125 -12.75 -7.75 17.06
C GLN A 125 -11.45 -7.02 17.40
N ALA A 126 -10.49 -7.07 16.49
CA ALA A 126 -9.28 -6.28 16.57
C ALA A 126 -9.57 -4.89 16.00
N LEU A 127 -9.73 -3.89 16.87
CA LEU A 127 -10.09 -2.52 16.48
C LEU A 127 -8.87 -1.65 16.23
N TYR A 128 -7.69 -2.08 16.70
CA TYR A 128 -6.42 -1.57 16.21
C TYR A 128 -5.61 -2.69 15.58
N ILE A 129 -4.95 -2.37 14.47
CA ILE A 129 -3.96 -3.22 13.83
C ILE A 129 -2.62 -2.47 13.87
N ASP A 130 -1.55 -3.16 14.24
CA ASP A 130 -0.19 -2.64 14.30
C ASP A 130 0.71 -3.52 13.41
N ILE A 131 1.20 -2.96 12.31
CA ILE A 131 2.08 -3.65 11.37
C ILE A 131 3.51 -3.29 11.69
N VAL A 132 4.30 -4.29 12.06
CA VAL A 132 5.72 -4.15 12.35
C VAL A 132 6.52 -4.62 11.15
N ALA A 133 7.28 -3.71 10.54
CA ALA A 133 8.17 -4.07 9.44
C ALA A 133 9.37 -4.88 9.93
N ASP A 134 10.06 -5.49 8.98
CA ASP A 134 11.43 -5.96 9.13
C ASP A 134 12.40 -5.09 8.31
N GLU A 135 13.68 -5.45 8.23
CA GLU A 135 14.72 -4.71 7.50
C GLU A 135 14.53 -4.66 5.97
N ASP A 136 13.67 -5.53 5.43
CA ASP A 136 13.30 -5.52 4.03
C ASP A 136 12.08 -4.60 3.88
N ALA A 137 12.33 -3.32 3.66
CA ALA A 137 11.33 -2.25 3.56
C ALA A 137 10.19 -2.61 2.59
N ILE A 138 8.96 -2.26 2.95
CA ILE A 138 7.76 -2.51 2.15
C ILE A 138 6.98 -1.21 1.89
N CYS A 139 6.44 -1.05 0.67
CA CYS A 139 5.52 0.04 0.35
C CYS A 139 4.08 -0.48 0.23
N ILE A 140 3.21 -0.04 1.15
CA ILE A 140 1.86 -0.57 1.26
C ILE A 140 0.85 0.47 0.75
N PRO A 141 0.24 0.29 -0.43
CA PRO A 141 -0.85 1.13 -0.91
C PRO A 141 -2.19 0.84 -0.23
N LEU A 142 -2.40 -0.40 0.19
CA LEU A 142 -3.73 -0.88 0.58
C LEU A 142 -3.67 -2.02 1.60
N ILE A 143 -4.56 -1.96 2.59
CA ILE A 143 -4.82 -3.06 3.52
C ILE A 143 -6.33 -3.28 3.64
N GLY A 144 -6.75 -4.55 3.59
CA GLY A 144 -8.09 -4.97 3.92
C GLY A 144 -8.11 -5.85 5.16
N VAL A 145 -8.99 -5.54 6.12
CA VAL A 145 -9.16 -6.33 7.34
C VAL A 145 -10.54 -6.97 7.37
N THR A 146 -10.60 -8.28 7.57
CA THR A 146 -11.83 -9.06 7.80
C THR A 146 -11.87 -9.49 9.26
N GLN A 147 -12.87 -9.04 10.02
CA GLN A 147 -13.04 -9.38 11.43
C GLN A 147 -13.48 -10.85 11.65
N PRO A 148 -13.28 -11.41 12.85
CA PRO A 148 -13.70 -12.77 13.16
C PRO A 148 -15.20 -13.00 12.89
N GLY A 149 -15.53 -14.11 12.26
CA GLY A 149 -16.89 -14.46 11.88
C GLY A 149 -17.44 -13.73 10.65
N GLY A 150 -16.59 -13.04 9.89
CA GLY A 150 -16.97 -12.43 8.60
C GLY A 150 -17.87 -11.21 8.68
N GLY A 151 -18.08 -10.66 9.88
CA GLY A 151 -19.11 -9.66 10.10
C GLY A 151 -18.74 -8.25 9.64
N GLN A 152 -17.51 -7.80 9.91
CA GLN A 152 -17.08 -6.43 9.64
C GLN A 152 -15.77 -6.41 8.85
N HIS A 153 -15.67 -5.44 7.96
CA HIS A 153 -14.53 -5.24 7.09
C HIS A 153 -14.04 -3.80 7.20
N PHE A 154 -12.73 -3.59 7.12
CA PHE A 154 -12.12 -2.27 7.21
C PHE A 154 -11.02 -2.12 6.16
N GLY A 155 -11.05 -1.01 5.43
CA GLY A 155 -10.01 -0.64 4.48
C GLY A 155 -9.03 0.37 5.08
N TRP A 156 -7.79 0.34 4.62
CA TRP A 156 -6.79 1.37 4.87
C TRP A 156 -6.01 1.64 3.58
N MET A 157 -5.67 2.90 3.34
CA MET A 157 -4.95 3.37 2.15
C MET A 157 -3.67 4.10 2.55
N GLY A 158 -2.62 3.92 1.77
CA GLY A 158 -1.31 4.51 2.02
C GLY A 158 -1.25 6.03 1.84
N ASP A 159 -2.31 6.68 1.34
CA ASP A 159 -2.38 8.14 1.22
C ASP A 159 -2.17 8.86 2.55
N VAL A 160 -2.55 8.21 3.67
CA VAL A 160 -2.33 8.73 5.03
C VAL A 160 -0.85 9.01 5.27
N PHE A 161 0.08 8.22 4.72
CA PHE A 161 1.51 8.49 4.87
C PHE A 161 1.88 9.80 4.20
N ARG A 162 1.46 9.98 2.94
CA ARG A 162 1.71 11.21 2.20
C ARG A 162 1.10 12.42 2.91
N ALA A 163 -0.18 12.33 3.29
CA ALA A 163 -0.90 13.42 3.94
C ALA A 163 -0.28 13.82 5.29
N CYS A 164 0.25 12.85 6.03
CA CYS A 164 0.92 13.09 7.30
C CYS A 164 2.42 13.41 7.18
N GLY A 165 2.92 13.67 5.96
CA GLY A 165 4.32 14.03 5.73
C GLY A 165 5.30 12.91 6.04
N LEU A 166 4.86 11.66 5.91
CA LEU A 166 5.66 10.45 6.02
C LEU A 166 6.09 9.96 4.64
N GLU A 167 7.03 9.02 4.62
CA GLU A 167 7.64 8.50 3.41
C GLU A 167 6.63 7.72 2.57
N TRP A 168 6.54 8.10 1.30
CA TRP A 168 5.52 7.58 0.40
C TRP A 168 6.05 7.40 -1.02
N TYR A 169 5.30 6.68 -1.85
CA TYR A 169 5.51 6.61 -3.30
C TYR A 169 4.16 6.41 -3.99
N TYR A 170 4.08 6.56 -5.32
CA TYR A 170 2.85 6.20 -6.01
C TYR A 170 2.54 4.70 -5.86
N GLY A 171 1.28 4.39 -5.63
CA GLY A 171 0.77 3.02 -5.73
C GLY A 171 0.19 2.75 -7.11
N ASN A 172 0.15 1.48 -7.49
CA ASN A 172 -0.47 1.00 -8.72
C ASN A 172 -1.48 -0.12 -8.42
N VAL A 173 -2.25 0.07 -7.36
CA VAL A 173 -3.34 -0.84 -6.96
C VAL A 173 -4.65 -0.10 -7.08
N LEU A 174 -5.53 -0.54 -7.98
CA LEU A 174 -6.81 0.12 -8.19
C LEU A 174 -7.77 -0.14 -7.03
N VAL A 175 -8.29 0.96 -6.48
CA VAL A 175 -9.43 1.04 -5.58
C VAL A 175 -10.60 1.67 -6.35
N ASP A 176 -11.79 1.09 -6.19
CA ASP A 176 -13.04 1.55 -6.83
C ASP A 176 -12.93 1.79 -8.35
N GLY A 177 -12.05 1.02 -9.01
CA GLY A 177 -11.82 1.04 -10.47
C GLY A 177 -11.26 2.34 -11.05
N SER A 178 -10.96 3.36 -10.24
CA SER A 178 -10.62 4.71 -10.74
C SER A 178 -9.58 5.47 -9.90
N TYR A 179 -9.23 4.94 -8.73
CA TYR A 179 -8.29 5.57 -7.82
C TYR A 179 -7.14 4.60 -7.50
N MET A 180 -5.92 5.11 -7.51
CA MET A 180 -4.72 4.37 -7.10
C MET A 180 -4.17 5.13 -5.90
N PRO A 181 -4.31 4.61 -4.67
CA PRO A 181 -3.78 5.27 -3.49
C PRO A 181 -2.25 5.28 -3.55
N ASN A 182 -1.66 6.30 -2.96
CA ASN A 182 -0.23 6.30 -2.68
C ASN A 182 0.11 5.13 -1.74
N CYS A 183 1.34 4.64 -1.80
CA CYS A 183 1.84 3.66 -0.85
C CYS A 183 2.69 4.34 0.24
N GLY A 184 2.55 3.85 1.47
CA GLY A 184 3.37 4.28 2.60
C GLY A 184 4.55 3.34 2.81
N TRP A 185 5.75 3.89 2.96
CA TRP A 185 6.96 3.11 3.23
C TRP A 185 7.11 2.82 4.71
N ILE A 186 7.33 1.54 5.04
CA ILE A 186 7.76 1.12 6.36
C ILE A 186 8.96 0.18 6.27
N ASP A 187 9.94 0.42 7.14
CA ASP A 187 11.26 -0.21 7.14
C ASP A 187 11.75 -0.30 8.59
N ALA A 188 12.02 -1.50 9.10
CA ALA A 188 12.55 -1.64 10.45
C ALA A 188 14.04 -1.32 10.48
N ASN A 189 14.39 -0.43 11.39
CA ASN A 189 15.75 -0.01 11.61
C ASN A 189 16.42 -0.82 12.73
N HIS A 190 17.50 -1.55 12.45
CA HIS A 190 18.57 -1.71 13.44
C HIS A 190 19.21 -0.34 13.73
N GLN A 191 18.53 0.52 14.50
CA GLN A 191 19.26 1.48 15.32
C GLN A 191 19.80 0.68 16.50
N THR A 192 21.09 0.35 16.50
CA THR A 192 21.75 0.07 17.77
C THR A 192 21.99 1.42 18.41
N GLN A 193 21.09 1.88 19.28
CA GLN A 193 21.48 2.96 20.17
C GLN A 193 22.47 2.35 21.17
N ASP A 194 23.75 2.68 21.05
CA ASP A 194 24.71 2.45 22.12
C ASP A 194 24.24 3.27 23.32
N THR A 195 23.47 2.65 24.21
CA THR A 195 23.21 3.23 25.52
C THR A 195 24.50 3.12 26.35
N PRO A 196 24.76 4.06 27.28
CA PRO A 196 25.92 3.97 28.19
C PRO A 196 26.01 2.63 28.95
N ASP A 197 24.90 1.90 29.03
CA ASP A 197 24.77 0.60 29.70
C ASP A 197 24.98 -0.60 28.74
N GLY A 198 25.34 -0.38 27.47
CA GLY A 198 25.59 -1.43 26.48
C GLY A 198 24.34 -2.17 25.98
N VAL A 199 23.15 -1.64 26.25
CA VAL A 199 21.89 -2.21 25.76
C VAL A 199 21.62 -1.71 24.35
N VAL A 200 21.69 -2.63 23.39
CA VAL A 200 21.33 -2.44 21.99
C VAL A 200 19.81 -2.58 21.86
N THR A 201 19.09 -1.47 21.74
CA THR A 201 17.64 -1.50 21.44
C THR A 201 17.43 -1.47 19.94
N VAL A 202 17.22 -2.63 19.30
CA VAL A 202 16.86 -2.69 17.87
C VAL A 202 15.57 -1.92 17.65
N GLY A 203 15.65 -0.81 16.92
CA GLY A 203 14.46 -0.08 16.55
C GLY A 203 13.52 -0.92 15.69
N GLN A 204 12.23 -0.89 16.03
CA GLN A 204 11.22 -1.48 15.17
C GLN A 204 10.40 -0.33 14.64
N ALA A 205 10.28 -0.24 13.30
CA ALA A 205 9.28 0.60 12.71
C ALA A 205 7.97 -0.16 12.70
N SER A 206 6.94 0.46 13.25
CA SER A 206 5.57 -0.03 13.15
C SER A 206 4.62 1.11 12.83
N PHE A 207 3.48 0.80 12.21
CA PHE A 207 2.37 1.74 12.21
C PHE A 207 1.12 1.05 12.74
N LYS A 208 0.42 1.79 13.59
CA LYS A 208 -0.79 1.38 14.26
C LYS A 208 -1.92 2.30 13.89
N TRP A 209 -3.07 1.74 13.53
CA TRP A 209 -4.26 2.54 13.25
C TRP A 209 -5.52 1.98 13.90
N TYR A 210 -6.47 2.87 14.18
CA TYR A 210 -7.80 2.56 14.70
C TYR A 210 -8.76 2.39 13.53
N LEU A 211 -9.20 1.16 13.30
CA LEU A 211 -9.96 0.76 12.12
C LEU A 211 -11.25 1.57 11.91
N PRO A 212 -12.09 1.81 12.94
CA PRO A 212 -13.33 2.56 12.76
C PRO A 212 -13.14 4.00 12.30
N SER A 213 -12.01 4.66 12.61
CA SER A 213 -11.78 6.02 12.12
C SER A 213 -11.55 6.11 10.61
N PHE A 214 -11.19 4.99 9.97
CA PHE A 214 -11.00 4.90 8.51
C PHE A 214 -12.16 4.21 7.81
N SER A 215 -13.28 4.00 8.52
CA SER A 215 -14.51 3.45 7.97
C SER A 215 -15.56 4.54 7.93
N LYS A 216 -16.40 4.52 6.90
CA LYS A 216 -17.57 5.41 6.86
C LYS A 216 -18.69 4.84 7.72
N ASP A 217 -19.04 5.54 8.79
CA ASP A 217 -20.26 5.23 9.54
C ASP A 217 -21.51 5.75 8.80
N PRO A 218 -22.65 5.02 8.82
CA PRO A 218 -23.90 5.51 8.28
C PRO A 218 -24.34 6.80 9.01
N GLY A 219 -24.19 7.93 8.33
CA GLY A 219 -24.55 9.26 8.87
C GLY A 219 -23.35 10.15 9.23
N GLN A 220 -22.12 9.66 9.10
CA GLN A 220 -20.92 10.47 9.25
C GLN A 220 -20.56 11.14 7.91
N SER A 221 -20.42 12.47 7.92
CA SER A 221 -19.86 13.18 6.77
C SER A 221 -18.35 12.90 6.69
N PRO A 222 -17.77 12.69 5.50
CA PRO A 222 -16.30 12.64 5.34
C PRO A 222 -15.62 13.91 5.88
N ASP A 223 -16.33 15.04 5.93
CA ASP A 223 -15.85 16.31 6.48
C ASP A 223 -15.95 16.41 8.02
N SER A 224 -16.33 15.32 8.70
CA SER A 224 -16.47 15.33 10.17
C SER A 224 -15.15 15.46 10.92
N TYR A 225 -14.04 15.17 10.24
CA TYR A 225 -12.68 15.30 10.73
C TYR A 225 -11.84 16.06 9.71
N ASP A 226 -10.73 16.66 10.13
CA ASP A 226 -9.75 17.29 9.24
C ASP A 226 -8.52 16.38 9.04
N MET A 227 -7.59 16.78 8.17
CA MET A 227 -6.35 16.02 7.93
C MET A 227 -5.54 15.86 9.23
N ASP A 228 -5.55 16.88 10.08
CA ASP A 228 -4.86 16.87 11.36
C ASP A 228 -5.36 15.70 12.20
N PHE A 229 -6.67 15.50 12.36
CA PHE A 229 -7.23 14.35 13.09
C PHE A 229 -6.61 13.02 12.67
N TYR A 230 -6.51 12.75 11.37
CA TYR A 230 -5.96 11.48 10.88
C TYR A 230 -4.45 11.34 11.06
N CYS A 231 -3.72 12.44 11.27
CA CYS A 231 -2.28 12.43 11.53
C CYS A 231 -1.92 12.48 13.01
N HIS A 232 -2.91 12.65 13.90
CA HIS A 232 -2.68 12.63 15.35
C HIS A 232 -2.53 11.20 15.89
N PRO A 233 -1.66 10.98 16.91
CA PRO A 233 -1.56 9.71 17.61
C PRO A 233 -2.94 9.27 18.16
N ARG A 234 -3.51 8.23 17.53
CA ARG A 234 -4.94 7.84 17.60
C ARG A 234 -5.82 8.83 16.82
N PRO A 235 -6.15 8.54 15.55
CA PRO A 235 -6.39 7.20 15.02
C PRO A 235 -5.21 6.56 14.30
N PHE A 236 -4.11 7.27 14.02
CA PHE A 236 -2.97 6.70 13.31
C PHE A 236 -1.66 7.15 13.96
N GLU A 237 -0.74 6.22 14.13
CA GLU A 237 0.54 6.47 14.75
C GLU A 237 1.60 5.64 14.04
N VAL A 238 2.71 6.25 13.67
CA VAL A 238 3.89 5.52 13.21
C VAL A 238 4.95 5.61 14.29
N ARG A 239 5.36 4.44 14.78
CA ARG A 239 6.35 4.28 15.83
C ARG A 239 7.66 3.85 15.20
N TYR A 240 8.71 4.52 15.61
CA TYR A 240 10.07 4.11 15.40
C TYR A 240 10.64 4.08 16.83
N ASP A 241 11.16 2.94 17.27
CA ASP A 241 11.96 2.82 18.51
C ASP A 241 11.58 3.69 19.72
N ALA A 242 10.46 3.42 20.41
CA ALA A 242 10.16 3.91 21.77
C ALA A 242 10.29 5.44 22.03
N GLN A 243 10.47 6.27 21.00
CA GLN A 243 10.57 7.71 21.12
C GLN A 243 9.26 8.33 20.61
N PRO A 244 8.66 9.29 21.34
CA PRO A 244 7.58 10.12 20.82
C PRO A 244 8.00 10.75 19.49
N ILE A 245 7.04 11.02 18.61
CA ILE A 245 7.26 11.83 17.40
C ILE A 245 7.53 13.28 17.84
N GLU A 246 8.71 13.55 18.42
CA GLU A 246 9.28 14.89 18.39
C GLU A 246 9.65 15.19 16.93
N LYS A 247 9.41 16.43 16.49
CA LYS A 247 9.71 16.87 15.12
C LYS A 247 11.17 16.53 14.81
N ARG A 248 11.37 15.57 13.89
CA ARG A 248 12.69 15.12 13.47
C ARG A 248 13.48 16.29 12.89
N THR A 249 14.78 16.28 13.15
CA THR A 249 15.73 17.17 12.48
C THR A 249 15.84 16.82 10.99
N VAL A 250 16.31 17.77 10.18
CA VAL A 250 16.51 17.57 8.73
C VAL A 250 17.51 16.44 8.49
N GLU A 251 18.55 16.35 9.32
CA GLU A 251 19.60 15.35 9.25
C GLU A 251 19.05 13.93 9.48
N GLN A 252 18.23 13.74 10.52
CA GLN A 252 17.59 12.46 10.82
C GLN A 252 16.68 11.98 9.68
N ARG A 253 16.00 12.91 9.01
CA ARG A 253 15.14 12.62 7.85
C ARG A 253 15.98 12.21 6.63
N GLN A 254 17.04 12.95 6.32
CA GLN A 254 17.95 12.62 5.22
C GLN A 254 18.62 11.25 5.41
N GLU A 255 19.13 10.96 6.60
CA GLU A 255 19.73 9.64 6.89
C GLU A 255 18.71 8.52 6.69
N ARG A 256 17.45 8.74 7.08
CA ARG A 256 16.38 7.76 6.87
C ARG A 256 16.06 7.56 5.39
N HIS A 257 15.96 8.64 4.63
CA HIS A 257 15.75 8.57 3.19
C HIS A 257 16.85 7.74 2.52
N GLU A 258 18.11 7.98 2.88
CA GLU A 258 19.25 7.23 2.36
C GLU A 258 19.29 5.78 2.84
N ARG A 259 18.65 5.44 3.98
CA ARG A 259 18.51 4.04 4.44
C ARG A 259 17.46 3.28 3.65
N ILE A 260 16.25 3.83 3.53
CA ILE A 260 15.19 3.23 2.71
C ILE A 260 15.72 3.06 1.29
N ARG A 261 16.38 4.09 0.73
CA ARG A 261 17.06 3.99 -0.58
C ARG A 261 18.13 2.90 -0.65
N ARG A 262 18.87 2.61 0.42
CA ARG A 262 19.85 1.50 0.43
C ARG A 262 19.18 0.13 0.47
N GLY A 263 18.04 0.00 1.15
CA GLY A 263 17.22 -1.22 1.13
C GLY A 263 16.53 -1.46 -0.22
N LEU A 264 16.22 -0.37 -0.94
CA LEU A 264 15.75 -0.41 -2.32
C LEU A 264 16.91 -0.82 -3.25
N LYS A 265 16.72 -1.82 -4.10
CA LYS A 265 17.65 -2.13 -5.20
C LYS A 265 17.45 -1.12 -6.34
N VAL A 266 17.83 0.15 -6.11
CA VAL A 266 17.28 1.34 -6.81
C VAL A 266 17.67 1.56 -8.29
N ASN A 267 18.22 0.59 -9.01
CA ASN A 267 18.53 0.80 -10.43
C ASN A 267 17.32 0.50 -11.35
N GLU A 268 16.17 1.07 -11.02
CA GLU A 268 14.89 0.82 -11.68
C GLU A 268 14.20 2.12 -12.09
N LEU A 269 13.48 2.06 -13.21
CA LEU A 269 12.61 3.12 -13.69
C LEU A 269 11.16 2.63 -13.73
N ILE A 270 10.27 3.37 -13.09
CA ILE A 270 8.82 3.23 -13.24
C ILE A 270 8.33 4.15 -14.35
N ILE A 271 7.47 3.65 -15.23
CA ILE A 271 6.83 4.40 -16.30
C ILE A 271 5.33 4.33 -16.08
N SER A 272 4.69 5.46 -15.80
CA SER A 272 3.24 5.53 -15.55
C SER A 272 2.51 6.25 -16.68
N PRO A 273 1.44 5.66 -17.24
CA PRO A 273 0.55 6.34 -18.17
C PRO A 273 -0.53 7.18 -17.46
N HIS A 274 -0.67 7.06 -16.14
CA HIS A 274 -1.80 7.64 -15.41
C HIS A 274 -1.65 9.14 -15.20
N ALA A 275 -2.72 9.88 -15.50
CA ALA A 275 -2.78 11.34 -15.35
C ALA A 275 -2.56 11.86 -13.92
N LYS A 276 -2.83 11.02 -12.91
CA LYS A 276 -2.66 11.34 -11.49
C LYS A 276 -1.23 11.10 -10.98
N HIS A 277 -0.36 10.51 -11.79
CA HIS A 277 1.03 10.28 -11.41
C HIS A 277 1.94 11.23 -12.19
N LEU A 278 2.22 12.38 -11.60
CA LEU A 278 3.07 13.41 -12.18
C LEU A 278 4.51 13.20 -11.68
N ALA A 279 5.46 13.22 -12.61
CA ALA A 279 6.87 13.11 -12.26
C ALA A 279 7.37 14.37 -11.55
N SER A 280 6.84 15.56 -11.89
CA SER A 280 7.14 16.79 -11.14
C SER A 280 6.72 16.70 -9.68
N GLU A 281 5.47 16.28 -9.42
CA GLU A 281 4.90 16.14 -8.08
C GLU A 281 5.74 15.23 -7.19
N ILE A 282 6.09 14.04 -7.68
CA ILE A 282 6.92 13.12 -6.90
C ILE A 282 8.36 13.62 -6.75
N CYS A 283 8.92 14.34 -7.74
CA CYS A 283 10.26 14.90 -7.60
C CYS A 283 10.33 16.07 -6.61
N GLU A 284 9.28 16.87 -6.52
CA GLU A 284 9.24 18.07 -5.66
C GLU A 284 8.88 17.73 -4.21
N ASP A 285 8.19 16.62 -3.96
CA ASP A 285 7.91 16.15 -2.61
C ASP A 285 9.17 15.57 -1.95
N GLU A 286 9.60 16.20 -0.86
CA GLU A 286 10.76 15.77 -0.09
C GLU A 286 10.57 14.39 0.58
N ASN A 287 9.33 13.99 0.91
CA ASN A 287 9.01 12.70 1.54
C ASN A 287 8.83 11.56 0.55
N SER A 288 8.72 11.83 -0.74
CA SER A 288 8.56 10.74 -1.70
C SER A 288 9.88 9.97 -1.84
N LEU A 289 9.82 8.65 -1.85
CA LEU A 289 10.99 7.77 -1.93
C LEU A 289 10.68 6.58 -2.82
N GLY A 290 11.61 6.21 -3.71
CA GLY A 290 11.42 5.04 -4.56
C GLY A 290 12.35 5.07 -5.77
N PRO A 291 12.12 4.15 -6.73
CA PRO A 291 12.76 4.15 -8.04
C PRO A 291 12.58 5.47 -8.78
N ASP A 292 13.41 5.71 -9.79
CA ASP A 292 13.19 6.83 -10.71
C ASP A 292 11.83 6.68 -11.42
N PHE A 293 11.23 7.80 -11.80
CA PHE A 293 9.83 7.82 -12.23
C PHE A 293 9.65 8.59 -13.54
N LEU A 294 8.90 8.03 -14.48
CA LEU A 294 8.54 8.65 -15.74
C LEU A 294 7.02 8.74 -15.85
N SER A 295 6.48 9.94 -16.01
CA SER A 295 5.08 10.15 -16.33
C SER A 295 4.93 10.31 -17.84
N LEU A 296 4.25 9.36 -18.50
CA LEU A 296 3.92 9.48 -19.92
C LEU A 296 2.82 10.51 -20.16
N HIS A 297 1.95 10.73 -19.17
CA HIS A 297 0.92 11.77 -19.26
C HIS A 297 1.53 13.17 -19.18
N GLU A 298 2.50 13.37 -18.29
CA GLU A 298 3.18 14.65 -18.14
C GLU A 298 4.29 14.86 -19.19
N GLY A 299 4.85 13.78 -19.72
CA GLY A 299 6.04 13.83 -20.58
C GLY A 299 7.31 14.17 -19.79
N MET A 300 7.36 13.81 -18.50
CA MET A 300 8.40 14.23 -17.56
C MET A 300 9.02 13.03 -16.87
N PHE A 301 10.34 13.04 -16.74
CA PHE A 301 11.14 12.07 -15.99
C PHE A 301 11.64 12.70 -14.70
N CYS A 302 11.64 11.95 -13.61
CA CYS A 302 12.11 12.32 -12.30
C CYS A 302 13.29 11.43 -11.90
N ASP A 303 14.46 12.04 -11.77
CA ASP A 303 15.61 11.50 -11.06
C ASP A 303 15.31 11.61 -9.56
N MET A 304 14.82 10.52 -8.99
CA MET A 304 14.38 10.45 -7.60
C MET A 304 15.55 10.53 -6.64
N LYS A 305 16.77 10.19 -7.07
CA LYS A 305 17.98 10.33 -6.26
C LYS A 305 18.33 11.80 -6.05
N ASN A 306 18.38 12.57 -7.13
CA ASN A 306 18.75 13.99 -7.09
C ASN A 306 17.56 14.94 -6.90
N LYS A 307 16.33 14.43 -6.89
CA LYS A 307 15.08 15.21 -6.81
C LYS A 307 15.03 16.27 -7.90
N LYS A 308 15.32 15.85 -9.12
CA LYS A 308 15.30 16.70 -10.32
C LYS A 308 14.49 16.03 -11.41
N TRP A 309 13.64 16.82 -12.04
CA TRP A 309 12.88 16.34 -13.18
C TRP A 309 13.39 16.96 -14.49
N TYR A 310 13.21 16.22 -15.58
CA TYR A 310 13.67 16.55 -16.93
C TYR A 310 12.56 16.21 -17.92
N PRO A 311 12.35 17.01 -18.96
CA PRO A 311 11.32 16.72 -19.94
C PRO A 311 11.77 15.62 -20.91
N ILE A 312 10.83 14.79 -21.37
CA ILE A 312 11.04 13.79 -22.43
C ILE A 312 10.81 14.43 -23.78
N CYS A 313 11.65 14.09 -24.75
CA CYS A 313 11.52 14.62 -26.10
C CYS A 313 10.19 14.16 -26.74
N ASP A 314 9.48 15.10 -27.35
CA ASP A 314 8.25 14.86 -28.10
C ASP A 314 8.21 15.77 -29.33
N ASP A 315 8.43 15.15 -30.49
CA ASP A 315 8.40 15.82 -31.79
C ASP A 315 7.04 16.48 -32.07
N ASN A 316 5.94 15.89 -31.59
CA ASN A 316 4.59 16.43 -31.81
C ASN A 316 4.35 17.70 -30.99
N ALA A 317 4.94 17.78 -29.81
CA ALA A 317 4.94 18.96 -28.97
C ALA A 317 6.01 19.99 -29.37
N GLY A 318 6.84 19.69 -30.38
CA GLY A 318 7.97 20.53 -30.81
C GLY A 318 9.15 20.54 -29.83
N LEU A 319 9.16 19.62 -28.85
CA LEU A 319 10.23 19.50 -27.87
C LEU A 319 11.29 18.52 -28.38
N ILE A 320 12.18 19.05 -29.21
CA ILE A 320 13.23 18.30 -29.92
C ILE A 320 14.65 18.66 -29.44
N ASP A 321 14.78 19.45 -28.38
CA ASP A 321 16.07 19.77 -27.75
C ASP A 321 15.92 19.94 -26.23
N ASN A 322 17.04 19.84 -25.50
CA ASN A 322 17.10 19.97 -24.04
C ASN A 322 16.17 19.01 -23.28
N CYS A 323 15.99 17.82 -23.84
CA CYS A 323 15.09 16.79 -23.34
C CYS A 323 15.79 15.43 -23.30
N LEU A 324 15.16 14.45 -22.65
CA LEU A 324 15.63 13.08 -22.59
C LEU A 324 14.91 12.23 -23.64
N VAL A 325 15.67 11.41 -24.37
CA VAL A 325 15.16 10.37 -25.25
C VAL A 325 15.19 9.05 -24.48
N MET A 326 14.02 8.41 -24.36
CA MET A 326 13.90 7.09 -23.75
C MET A 326 14.15 5.99 -24.79
N ASN A 327 15.05 5.06 -24.48
CA ASN A 327 15.27 3.85 -25.27
C ASN A 327 14.90 2.62 -24.44
N VAL A 328 13.70 2.09 -24.68
CA VAL A 328 13.15 0.93 -23.95
C VAL A 328 13.97 -0.34 -24.21
N ALA A 329 14.51 -0.52 -25.42
CA ALA A 329 15.29 -1.71 -25.77
C ALA A 329 16.62 -1.78 -25.00
N ASN A 330 17.27 -0.62 -24.84
CA ASN A 330 18.55 -0.50 -24.14
C ASN A 330 18.39 -0.17 -22.66
N ARG A 331 17.17 0.11 -22.20
CA ARG A 331 16.86 0.57 -20.83
C ARG A 331 17.67 1.80 -20.43
N THR A 332 17.72 2.77 -21.32
CA THR A 332 18.47 4.02 -21.10
C THR A 332 17.62 5.26 -21.34
N LEU A 333 18.01 6.34 -20.67
CA LEU A 333 17.61 7.71 -21.00
C LEU A 333 18.86 8.49 -21.42
N SER A 334 18.79 9.12 -22.59
CA SER A 334 19.91 9.82 -23.21
C SER A 334 19.53 11.27 -23.45
N GLY A 335 20.44 12.20 -23.18
CA GLY A 335 20.17 13.63 -23.35
C GLY A 335 20.35 14.07 -24.78
N LEU A 336 19.36 14.78 -25.33
CA LEU A 336 19.46 15.42 -26.64
C LEU A 336 19.72 16.92 -26.44
N PHE A 337 21.00 17.26 -26.23
CA PHE A 337 21.43 18.63 -25.97
C PHE A 337 22.15 19.24 -27.19
N PRO A 338 21.79 20.46 -27.62
CA PRO A 338 22.27 21.06 -28.88
C PRO A 338 23.78 21.39 -28.92
N HIS A 339 24.54 21.28 -27.81
CA HIS A 339 25.99 21.48 -27.81
C HIS A 339 26.79 20.41 -27.03
N PRO A 340 27.31 19.37 -27.73
CA PRO A 340 28.07 18.28 -27.11
C PRO A 340 29.37 18.70 -26.42
N LYS A 341 30.00 19.81 -26.84
CA LYS A 341 31.34 20.23 -26.37
C LYS A 341 31.36 21.19 -25.18
N ALA A 342 30.22 21.75 -24.77
CA ALA A 342 30.18 22.72 -23.67
C ALA A 342 30.05 22.07 -22.27
N LEU A 343 29.67 20.79 -22.21
CA LEU A 343 29.32 20.12 -20.95
C LEU A 343 30.01 18.77 -20.71
N GLY A 344 30.78 18.24 -21.67
CA GLY A 344 31.51 16.98 -21.48
C GLY A 344 30.61 15.76 -21.15
N LEU A 345 29.37 15.73 -21.65
CA LEU A 345 28.37 14.71 -21.29
C LEU A 345 28.21 13.62 -22.35
N VAL A 346 28.01 12.42 -21.80
CA VAL A 346 27.96 11.09 -22.39
C VAL A 346 26.65 10.88 -23.16
N ASP A 347 26.69 10.10 -24.25
CA ASP A 347 25.53 9.67 -25.07
C ASP A 347 24.44 8.90 -24.28
N THR A 348 24.61 8.69 -22.97
CA THR A 348 23.67 8.03 -22.05
C THR A 348 23.80 8.67 -20.68
N LEU A 349 22.69 9.19 -20.12
CA LEU A 349 22.67 9.85 -18.81
C LEU A 349 22.22 8.91 -17.70
N PHE A 350 21.27 8.04 -18.00
CA PHE A 350 20.72 7.07 -17.07
C PHE A 350 20.61 5.70 -17.73
N SER A 351 20.94 4.64 -16.99
CA SER A 351 20.86 3.25 -17.43
C SER A 351 20.31 2.41 -16.29
N TYR A 352 19.28 1.63 -16.58
CA TYR A 352 18.52 0.90 -15.57
C TYR A 352 18.65 -0.60 -15.78
N ASP A 353 18.72 -1.33 -14.68
CA ASP A 353 18.65 -2.78 -14.70
C ASP A 353 17.24 -3.20 -15.16
N ARG A 354 16.22 -2.45 -14.76
CA ARG A 354 14.81 -2.70 -15.04
C ARG A 354 14.04 -1.42 -15.37
N MET A 355 13.23 -1.47 -16.42
CA MET A 355 12.21 -0.47 -16.72
C MET A 355 10.86 -1.16 -16.65
N VAL A 356 9.93 -0.61 -15.88
CA VAL A 356 8.61 -1.20 -15.69
C VAL A 356 7.55 -0.16 -16.02
N GLN A 357 6.66 -0.53 -16.94
CA GLN A 357 5.52 0.29 -17.27
C GLN A 357 4.29 -0.19 -16.50
N TRP A 358 3.58 0.73 -15.86
CA TRP A 358 2.28 0.49 -15.25
C TRP A 358 1.19 0.43 -16.33
N ASP A 359 0.17 -0.39 -16.06
CA ASP A 359 -0.92 -0.72 -16.98
C ASP A 359 -2.10 0.24 -16.89
#